data_AF-A0A0T1WP57-F1
#
_entry.id   AF-A0A0T1WP57-F1
#
_cell.length_a   1.000
_cell.length_b   1.000
_cell.length_c   1.000
_cell.angle_alpha   90.00
_cell.angle_beta   90.00
_cell.angle_gamma   90.00
#
_symmetry.space_group_name_H-M   'P 1'
#
loop_
_entity.id
_entity.type
_entity.pdbx_description
1 polymer ?
#
loop_
_entity_poly.entity_id
_entity_poly.type
_entity_poly.pdbx_seq_one_letter_code
_entity_poly.pdbx_strand_id
1 'polypeptide(L)'
;MTALSASSTVWIDAANRIKRLSVAAGFSVDHSGKFVAALSELIGNIIDHSQRPETGYIAFHIEPRRLELIVADRGVGILTSLNSNPEYAKLSDHGRAIELALSEGISRYPKEDGHGFGFRPLFVGLANIARSLRFRSGDHCREVARDSDGPPLSRTYELAVLDGFFCAVTCEV
;
A
#
# COMPACT_ATOMS: atom_id res chain seq x y z
N MET A 1 10.30 -15.34 -7.12
CA MET A 1 9.28 -14.66 -6.31
C MET A 1 9.32 -15.27 -4.91
N THR A 2 9.57 -14.49 -3.85
CA THR A 2 9.51 -14.97 -2.46
C THR A 2 8.19 -14.50 -1.87
N ALA A 3 7.32 -15.43 -1.45
CA ALA A 3 6.09 -15.14 -0.72
C ALA A 3 6.28 -15.53 0.75
N LEU A 4 5.83 -14.68 1.66
CA LEU A 4 6.10 -14.79 3.10
C LEU A 4 4.80 -14.61 3.89
N SER A 5 4.50 -15.55 4.80
CA SER A 5 3.31 -15.57 5.67
C SER A 5 3.60 -14.89 7.01
N ALA A 6 2.59 -14.20 7.56
CA ALA A 6 2.70 -13.24 8.65
C ALA A 6 3.28 -13.78 9.98
N SER A 7 4.54 -13.43 10.27
CA SER A 7 5.04 -13.23 11.62
C SER A 7 5.84 -11.93 11.65
N SER A 8 5.95 -11.27 12.81
CA SER A 8 6.71 -10.00 12.93
C SER A 8 8.16 -10.14 12.45
N THR A 9 8.79 -11.28 12.72
CA THR A 9 10.13 -11.63 12.25
C THR A 9 10.21 -11.67 10.72
N VAL A 10 9.21 -12.30 10.09
CA VAL A 10 9.16 -12.47 8.62
C VAL A 10 9.05 -11.11 7.91
N TRP A 11 8.32 -10.16 8.48
CA TRP A 11 8.22 -8.79 7.96
C TRP A 11 9.50 -7.99 8.11
N ILE A 12 10.15 -8.09 9.27
CA ILE A 12 11.43 -7.44 9.52
C ILE A 12 12.50 -7.98 8.56
N ASP A 13 12.54 -9.30 8.35
CA ASP A 13 13.47 -9.93 7.42
C ASP A 13 13.23 -9.51 5.98
N ALA A 14 11.97 -9.44 5.54
CA ALA A 14 11.60 -8.95 4.20
C ALA A 14 12.04 -7.49 3.99
N ALA A 15 11.74 -6.61 4.95
CA ALA A 15 12.11 -5.20 4.89
C ALA A 15 13.64 -5.02 4.85
N ASN A 16 14.37 -5.73 5.70
CA ASN A 16 15.84 -5.72 5.71
C ASN A 16 16.43 -6.25 4.41
N ARG A 17 15.81 -7.27 3.81
CA ARG A 17 16.24 -7.83 2.51
C ARG A 17 15.98 -6.85 1.38
N ILE A 18 14.82 -6.22 1.33
CA ILE A 18 14.49 -5.19 0.33
C ILE A 18 15.42 -3.99 0.45
N LYS A 19 15.70 -3.51 1.67
CA LYS A 19 16.64 -2.39 1.89
C LYS A 19 18.03 -2.70 1.32
N ARG A 20 18.61 -3.85 1.68
CA ARG A 20 19.96 -4.22 1.21
C ARG A 20 20.01 -4.45 -0.30
N LEU A 21 19.03 -5.17 -0.84
CA LEU A 21 19.02 -5.53 -2.26
C LEU A 21 18.70 -4.33 -3.16
N SER A 22 17.86 -3.39 -2.73
CA SER A 22 17.59 -2.17 -3.50
C SER A 22 18.83 -1.27 -3.60
N VAL A 23 19.61 -1.11 -2.53
CA VAL A 23 20.90 -0.39 -2.62
C VAL A 23 21.84 -1.08 -3.60
N ALA A 24 21.97 -2.42 -3.53
CA ALA A 24 22.80 -3.19 -4.46
C ALA A 24 22.31 -3.09 -5.92
N ALA A 25 21.01 -2.87 -6.13
CA ALA A 25 20.41 -2.64 -7.43
C ALA A 25 20.57 -1.20 -7.95
N GLY A 26 21.19 -0.29 -7.20
CA GLY A 26 21.46 1.08 -7.64
C GLY A 26 20.48 2.14 -7.14
N PHE A 27 19.55 1.78 -6.24
CA PHE A 27 18.74 2.76 -5.54
C PHE A 27 19.57 3.50 -4.47
N SER A 28 19.23 4.76 -4.21
CA SER A 28 19.83 5.53 -3.11
C SER A 28 19.40 4.96 -1.75
N VAL A 29 20.19 5.22 -0.71
CA VAL A 29 19.83 4.84 0.68
C VAL A 29 18.52 5.49 1.12
N ASP A 30 18.23 6.70 0.63
CA ASP A 30 16.96 7.40 0.87
C ASP A 30 15.77 6.65 0.23
N HIS A 31 15.87 6.27 -1.04
CA HIS A 31 14.83 5.45 -1.70
C HIS A 31 14.61 4.13 -0.97
N SER A 32 15.68 3.43 -0.60
CA SER A 32 15.59 2.19 0.18
C SER A 32 14.94 2.38 1.55
N GLY A 33 15.19 3.51 2.22
CA GLY A 33 14.52 3.88 3.46
C GLY A 33 13.01 4.10 3.27
N LYS A 34 12.62 4.78 2.19
CA LYS A 34 11.21 4.98 1.82
C LYS A 34 10.48 3.67 1.52
N PHE A 35 11.14 2.69 0.89
CA PHE A 35 10.56 1.36 0.68
C PHE A 35 10.26 0.63 1.99
N VAL A 36 11.18 0.70 2.96
CA VAL A 36 11.01 0.05 4.28
C VAL A 36 9.88 0.72 5.07
N ALA A 37 9.91 2.05 5.16
CA ALA A 37 8.83 2.80 5.80
C ALA A 37 7.49 2.44 5.14
N ALA A 38 7.51 2.27 3.81
CA ALA A 38 6.30 1.97 3.10
C ALA A 38 5.71 0.59 3.39
N LEU A 39 6.58 -0.41 3.47
CA LEU A 39 6.20 -1.75 3.90
C LEU A 39 5.64 -1.75 5.31
N SER A 40 6.28 -1.05 6.25
CA SER A 40 5.81 -0.98 7.64
C SER A 40 4.38 -0.45 7.74
N GLU A 41 4.04 0.62 7.01
CA GLU A 41 2.69 1.19 7.00
C GLU A 41 1.67 0.25 6.32
N LEU A 42 2.01 -0.34 5.16
CA LEU A 42 1.12 -1.26 4.45
C LEU A 42 0.83 -2.52 5.27
N ILE A 43 1.83 -3.06 5.96
CA ILE A 43 1.68 -4.21 6.85
C ILE A 43 0.89 -3.82 8.09
N GLY A 44 1.15 -2.65 8.68
CA GLY A 44 0.37 -2.11 9.80
C GLY A 44 -1.12 -2.07 9.48
N ASN A 45 -1.47 -1.55 8.30
CA ASN A 45 -2.86 -1.56 7.83
C ASN A 45 -3.46 -2.97 7.72
N ILE A 46 -2.69 -3.96 7.24
CA ILE A 46 -3.17 -5.34 7.21
C ILE A 46 -3.43 -5.84 8.63
N ILE A 47 -2.50 -5.63 9.56
CA ILE A 47 -2.61 -6.09 10.94
C ILE A 47 -3.83 -5.44 11.63
N ASP A 48 -3.99 -4.14 11.46
CA ASP A 48 -4.96 -3.35 12.23
C ASP A 48 -6.37 -3.34 11.61
N HIS A 49 -6.48 -3.55 10.29
CA HIS A 49 -7.72 -3.26 9.56
C HIS A 49 -8.26 -4.43 8.73
N SER A 50 -7.45 -5.42 8.36
CA SER A 50 -7.92 -6.51 7.48
C SER A 50 -8.97 -7.42 8.14
N GLN A 51 -8.95 -7.55 9.47
CA GLN A 51 -9.64 -8.59 10.25
C GLN A 51 -9.25 -10.03 9.89
N ARG A 52 -8.27 -10.20 9.00
CA ARG A 52 -7.68 -11.49 8.59
C ARG A 52 -6.17 -11.35 8.37
N PRO A 53 -5.41 -10.88 9.37
CA PRO A 53 -4.00 -10.58 9.22
C PRO A 53 -3.15 -11.80 8.87
N GLU A 54 -3.62 -13.01 9.19
CA GLU A 54 -3.00 -14.29 8.83
C GLU A 54 -2.93 -14.52 7.30
N THR A 55 -3.69 -13.76 6.52
CA THR A 55 -3.71 -13.84 5.05
C THR A 55 -2.75 -12.87 4.38
N GLY A 56 -2.15 -11.97 5.15
CA GLY A 56 -1.22 -10.97 4.66
C GLY A 56 0.03 -11.61 4.05
N TYR A 57 0.43 -11.13 2.88
CA TYR A 57 1.67 -11.53 2.24
C TYR A 57 2.37 -10.35 1.55
N ILE A 58 3.69 -10.51 1.43
CA ILE A 58 4.55 -9.62 0.65
C ILE A 58 5.24 -10.46 -0.42
N ALA A 59 5.32 -9.93 -1.63
CA ALA A 59 6.16 -10.45 -2.68
C ALA A 59 6.97 -9.31 -3.29
N PHE A 60 8.23 -9.56 -3.60
CA PHE A 60 9.06 -8.58 -4.28
C PHE A 60 9.99 -9.23 -5.29
N HIS A 61 10.39 -8.44 -6.27
CA HIS A 61 11.42 -8.75 -7.25
C HIS A 61 12.34 -7.53 -7.40
N ILE A 62 13.64 -7.78 -7.48
CA ILE A 62 14.65 -6.73 -7.62
C ILE A 62 15.63 -7.18 -8.69
N GLU A 63 15.86 -6.31 -9.64
CA GLU A 63 16.86 -6.41 -10.70
C GLU A 63 17.62 -5.07 -10.79
N PRO A 64 18.73 -4.96 -11.55
CA PRO A 64 19.45 -3.70 -11.65
C PRO A 64 18.52 -2.54 -12.03
N ARG A 65 18.52 -1.50 -11.19
CA ARG A 65 17.75 -0.25 -11.29
C ARG A 65 16.23 -0.40 -11.24
N ARG A 66 15.71 -1.57 -10.85
CA ARG A 66 14.26 -1.84 -10.82
C ARG A 66 13.83 -2.67 -9.63
N LEU A 67 12.74 -2.24 -9.00
CA LEU A 67 12.12 -2.90 -7.87
C LEU A 67 10.62 -3.04 -8.10
N GLU A 68 10.11 -4.24 -7.91
CA GLU A 68 8.69 -4.55 -7.86
C GLU A 68 8.33 -5.05 -6.46
N LEU A 69 7.24 -4.54 -5.92
CA LEU A 69 6.74 -4.87 -4.59
C LEU A 69 5.23 -5.04 -4.62
N ILE A 70 4.75 -6.10 -3.99
CA ILE A 70 3.34 -6.39 -3.77
C ILE A 70 3.12 -6.60 -2.28
N VAL A 71 2.08 -5.97 -1.75
CA VAL A 71 1.56 -6.20 -0.38
C VAL A 71 0.06 -6.43 -0.50
N ALA A 72 -0.45 -7.54 0.02
CA ALA A 72 -1.86 -7.87 -0.09
C ALA A 72 -2.35 -8.79 1.03
N ASP A 73 -3.67 -8.83 1.21
CA ASP A 73 -4.38 -9.69 2.14
C ASP A 73 -5.73 -10.13 1.56
N ARG A 74 -6.46 -11.00 2.28
CA ARG A 74 -7.83 -11.43 1.96
C ARG A 74 -8.84 -11.00 3.01
N GLY A 75 -8.64 -9.84 3.61
CA GLY A 75 -9.48 -9.26 4.65
C GLY A 75 -10.78 -8.64 4.14
N VAL A 76 -11.38 -7.81 4.99
CA VAL A 76 -12.69 -7.19 4.72
C VAL A 76 -12.68 -6.10 3.65
N GLY A 77 -11.50 -5.60 3.28
CA GLY A 77 -11.32 -4.53 2.32
C GLY A 77 -11.54 -3.11 2.89
N ILE A 78 -11.21 -2.10 2.10
CA ILE A 78 -11.18 -0.70 2.52
C ILE A 78 -12.59 -0.17 2.82
N LEU A 79 -13.56 -0.41 1.93
CA LEU A 79 -14.93 0.09 2.10
C LEU A 79 -15.56 -0.43 3.40
N THR A 80 -15.52 -1.75 3.60
CA THR A 80 -16.05 -2.38 4.82
C THR A 80 -15.34 -1.89 6.07
N SER A 81 -14.02 -1.71 6.03
CA SER A 81 -13.25 -1.15 7.14
C SER A 81 -13.69 0.27 7.48
N LEU A 82 -13.79 1.16 6.49
CA LEU A 82 -14.24 2.55 6.68
C LEU A 82 -15.67 2.63 7.22
N ASN A 83 -16.57 1.77 6.76
CA ASN A 83 -17.97 1.76 7.20
C ASN A 83 -18.12 1.39 8.69
N SER A 84 -17.08 0.86 9.34
CA SER A 84 -17.08 0.66 10.80
C SER A 84 -16.95 1.99 11.59
N ASN A 85 -16.53 3.06 10.93
CA ASN A 85 -16.61 4.42 11.47
C ASN A 85 -17.98 5.04 11.13
N PRO A 86 -18.76 5.53 12.12
CA PRO A 86 -20.05 6.16 11.88
C PRO A 86 -20.03 7.31 10.88
N GLU A 87 -18.92 8.05 10.75
CA GLU A 87 -18.74 9.14 9.77
C GLU A 87 -18.86 8.63 8.32
N TYR A 88 -18.39 7.41 8.04
CA TYR A 88 -18.38 6.81 6.70
C TYR A 88 -19.40 5.67 6.54
N ALA A 89 -20.28 5.43 7.51
CA ALA A 89 -21.22 4.29 7.48
C ALA A 89 -22.15 4.25 6.25
N LYS A 90 -22.35 5.39 5.58
CA LYS A 90 -23.16 5.52 4.35
C LYS A 90 -22.35 5.44 3.06
N LEU A 91 -21.03 5.26 3.14
CA LEU A 91 -20.19 5.10 1.97
C LEU A 91 -20.52 3.75 1.30
N SER A 92 -20.75 3.78 -0.01
CA SER A 92 -21.19 2.60 -0.77
C SER A 92 -20.38 2.35 -2.04
N ASP A 93 -19.40 3.21 -2.33
CA ASP A 93 -18.58 3.14 -3.54
C ASP A 93 -17.12 2.81 -3.18
N HIS A 94 -16.58 1.74 -3.76
CA HIS A 94 -15.22 1.29 -3.45
C HIS A 94 -14.16 2.26 -3.99
N GLY A 95 -14.38 2.86 -5.16
CA GLY A 95 -13.47 3.85 -5.74
C GLY A 95 -13.29 5.04 -4.80
N ARG A 96 -14.41 5.58 -4.30
CA ARG A 96 -14.44 6.66 -3.33
C ARG A 96 -13.83 6.25 -2.00
N ALA A 97 -14.05 5.01 -1.56
CA ALA A 97 -13.42 4.48 -0.35
C ALA A 97 -11.89 4.44 -0.45
N ILE A 98 -11.34 4.03 -1.61
CA ILE A 98 -9.89 4.06 -1.85
C ILE A 98 -9.37 5.50 -1.84
N GLU A 99 -10.05 6.43 -2.51
CA GLU A 99 -9.65 7.85 -2.54
C GLU A 99 -9.70 8.51 -1.16
N LEU A 100 -10.72 8.20 -0.36
CA LEU A 100 -10.84 8.67 1.01
C LEU A 100 -9.73 8.08 1.88
N ALA A 101 -9.47 6.77 1.81
CA ALA A 101 -8.41 6.15 2.58
C ALA A 101 -7.03 6.77 2.31
N LEU A 102 -6.78 7.22 1.07
CA LEU A 102 -5.54 7.92 0.66
C LEU A 102 -5.48 9.40 1.08
N SER A 103 -6.56 9.95 1.63
CA SER A 103 -6.65 11.33 2.10
C SER A 103 -6.18 11.49 3.56
N GLU A 104 -5.77 12.70 3.95
CA GLU A 104 -5.23 12.96 5.28
C GLU A 104 -6.27 12.78 6.39
N GLY A 105 -5.89 12.10 7.48
CA GLY A 105 -6.72 12.01 8.69
C GLY A 105 -7.95 11.12 8.54
N ILE A 106 -7.98 10.24 7.52
CA ILE A 106 -9.06 9.28 7.31
C ILE A 106 -8.64 7.92 7.87
N SER A 107 -9.43 7.41 8.81
CA SER A 107 -9.25 6.10 9.45
C SER A 107 -10.59 5.51 9.86
N ARG A 108 -10.62 4.21 10.13
CA ARG A 108 -11.77 3.53 10.76
C ARG A 108 -11.97 3.95 12.22
N TYR A 109 -10.93 4.46 12.87
CA TYR A 109 -11.01 4.99 14.23
C TYR A 109 -11.42 6.47 14.21
N PRO A 110 -12.23 6.94 15.17
CA PRO A 110 -12.57 8.36 15.30
C PRO A 110 -11.31 9.24 15.41
N LYS A 111 -11.40 10.50 14.94
CA LYS A 111 -10.26 11.45 14.89
C LYS A 111 -9.61 11.75 16.25
N GLU A 112 -10.30 11.46 17.35
CA GLU A 112 -9.84 11.71 18.71
C GLU A 112 -8.71 10.77 19.16
N ASP A 113 -8.47 9.66 18.44
CA ASP A 113 -7.48 8.64 18.83
C ASP A 113 -6.08 8.82 18.20
N GLY A 114 -5.83 9.89 17.43
CA GLY A 114 -4.51 10.14 16.82
C GLY A 114 -4.14 9.18 15.68
N HIS A 115 -5.12 8.47 15.11
CA HIS A 115 -4.94 7.54 13.97
C HIS A 115 -5.21 8.22 12.61
N GLY A 116 -4.70 7.65 11.51
CA GLY A 116 -4.96 8.14 10.14
C GLY A 116 -3.89 9.06 9.54
N PHE A 117 -2.72 9.20 10.19
CA PHE A 117 -1.61 10.03 9.72
C PHE A 117 -0.56 9.27 8.88
N GLY A 118 -0.54 7.93 8.89
CA GLY A 118 0.52 7.14 8.24
C GLY A 118 0.34 6.93 6.73
N PHE A 119 -0.90 6.74 6.28
CA PHE A 119 -1.16 6.28 4.91
C PHE A 119 -0.96 7.34 3.82
N ARG A 120 -1.14 8.64 4.13
CA ARG A 120 -0.90 9.72 3.16
C ARG A 120 0.58 10.06 2.98
N PRO A 121 1.40 10.30 4.03
CA PRO A 121 2.84 10.50 3.89
C PRO A 121 3.52 9.31 3.19
N LEU A 122 3.09 8.09 3.52
CA LEU A 122 3.41 6.86 2.78
C LEU A 122 3.11 7.00 1.29
N PHE A 123 1.84 7.28 0.95
CA PHE A 123 1.36 7.33 -0.42
C PHE A 123 2.10 8.39 -1.23
N VAL A 124 2.29 9.59 -0.67
CA VAL A 124 3.03 10.68 -1.30
C VAL A 124 4.51 10.30 -1.47
N GLY A 125 5.13 9.71 -0.46
CA GLY A 125 6.52 9.25 -0.51
C GLY A 125 6.75 8.21 -1.59
N LEU A 126 5.88 7.20 -1.68
CA LEU A 126 5.92 6.17 -2.72
C LEU A 126 5.57 6.73 -4.10
N ALA A 127 4.52 7.53 -4.24
CA ALA A 127 4.10 8.10 -5.53
C ALA A 127 5.17 9.01 -6.16
N ASN A 128 6.03 9.62 -5.32
CA ASN A 128 7.15 10.43 -5.80
C ASN A 128 8.31 9.62 -6.37
N ILE A 129 8.47 8.36 -5.95
CA ILE A 129 9.57 7.48 -6.40
C ILE A 129 9.11 6.35 -7.32
N ALA A 130 7.81 6.03 -7.32
CA ALA A 130 7.26 4.96 -8.12
C ALA A 130 7.06 5.39 -9.57
N ARG A 131 7.41 4.49 -10.48
CA ARG A 131 6.98 4.51 -11.87
C ARG A 131 5.49 4.20 -11.95
N SER A 132 5.03 3.25 -11.14
CA SER A 132 3.63 2.86 -11.02
C SER A 132 3.30 2.45 -9.59
N LEU A 133 2.15 2.89 -9.08
CA LEU A 133 1.60 2.54 -7.78
C LEU A 133 0.11 2.25 -7.96
N ARG A 134 -0.34 1.07 -7.52
CA ARG A 134 -1.73 0.65 -7.61
C ARG A 134 -2.24 0.20 -6.25
N PHE A 135 -3.41 0.71 -5.87
CA PHE A 135 -4.21 0.23 -4.76
C PHE A 135 -5.49 -0.39 -5.30
N ARG A 136 -5.89 -1.54 -4.78
CA ARG A 136 -7.12 -2.22 -5.16
C ARG A 136 -7.82 -2.78 -3.94
N SER A 137 -9.14 -2.64 -3.90
CA SER A 137 -10.01 -3.24 -2.91
C SER A 137 -11.44 -3.26 -3.47
N GLY A 138 -12.17 -4.36 -3.29
CA GLY A 138 -13.48 -4.54 -3.92
C GLY A 138 -13.37 -4.54 -5.45
N ASP A 139 -14.25 -3.80 -6.10
CA ASP A 139 -14.34 -3.66 -7.55
C ASP A 139 -13.56 -2.46 -8.12
N HIS A 140 -12.71 -1.79 -7.34
CA HIS A 140 -12.00 -0.61 -7.83
C HIS A 140 -10.48 -0.68 -7.66
N CYS A 141 -9.77 -0.06 -8.61
CA CYS A 141 -8.36 0.23 -8.52
C CYS A 141 -8.10 1.74 -8.63
N ARG A 142 -7.27 2.26 -7.73
CA ARG A 142 -6.63 3.56 -7.86
C ARG A 142 -5.20 3.36 -8.29
N GLU A 143 -4.83 3.95 -9.42
CA GLU A 143 -3.49 3.90 -9.98
C GLU A 143 -2.89 5.29 -10.04
N VAL A 144 -1.61 5.38 -9.69
CA VAL A 144 -0.74 6.51 -9.93
C VAL A 144 0.39 6.01 -10.81
N ALA A 145 0.47 6.49 -12.04
CA ALA A 145 1.50 6.11 -12.99
C ALA A 145 2.21 7.34 -13.53
N ARG A 146 3.48 7.16 -13.87
CA ARG A 146 4.30 8.13 -14.56
C ARG A 146 4.61 7.53 -15.92
N ASP A 147 4.37 8.25 -17.01
CA ASP A 147 4.69 7.79 -18.37
C ASP A 147 6.04 8.37 -18.88
N SER A 148 6.52 9.49 -18.32
CA SER A 148 7.80 10.18 -18.65
C SER A 148 8.20 11.15 -17.50
N ASP A 149 9.10 12.12 -17.71
CA ASP A 149 9.48 13.19 -16.74
C ASP A 149 8.32 14.11 -16.29
N GLY A 150 7.09 13.83 -16.74
CA GLY A 150 5.89 14.55 -16.33
C GLY A 150 5.45 14.28 -14.87
N PRO A 151 4.49 15.07 -14.37
CA PRO A 151 3.87 14.81 -13.09
C PRO A 151 3.16 13.45 -13.10
N PRO A 152 3.02 12.79 -11.93
CA PRO A 152 2.32 11.53 -11.86
C PRO A 152 0.84 11.75 -12.20
N LEU A 153 0.28 10.88 -13.03
CA LEU A 153 -1.14 10.87 -13.37
C LEU A 153 -1.86 9.85 -12.52
N SER A 154 -3.02 10.26 -12.01
CA SER A 154 -3.83 9.41 -11.14
C SER A 154 -5.16 9.08 -11.79
N ARG A 155 -5.57 7.82 -11.75
CA ARG A 155 -6.88 7.37 -12.25
C ARG A 155 -7.52 6.36 -11.29
N THR A 156 -8.84 6.40 -11.21
CA THR A 156 -9.66 5.43 -10.49
C THR A 156 -10.55 4.72 -11.51
N TYR A 157 -10.59 3.39 -11.49
CA TYR A 157 -11.38 2.62 -12.46
C TYR A 157 -11.88 1.30 -11.86
N GLU A 158 -12.98 0.81 -12.42
CA GLU A 158 -13.61 -0.45 -12.05
C GLU A 158 -12.86 -1.67 -12.60
N LEU A 159 -12.90 -2.77 -11.85
CA LEU A 159 -12.35 -4.08 -12.14
C LEU A 159 -13.26 -5.15 -11.54
N ALA A 160 -12.97 -6.44 -11.82
CA ALA A 160 -13.63 -7.53 -11.11
C ALA A 160 -13.47 -7.39 -9.59
N VAL A 161 -14.49 -7.79 -8.82
CA VAL A 161 -14.44 -7.75 -7.35
C VAL A 161 -13.30 -8.63 -6.83
N LEU A 162 -12.54 -8.12 -5.85
CA LEU A 162 -11.67 -8.92 -4.99
C LEU A 162 -11.95 -8.67 -3.51
N ASP A 163 -11.67 -9.68 -2.69
CA ASP A 163 -11.65 -9.53 -1.23
C ASP A 163 -10.34 -8.90 -0.77
N GLY A 164 -10.40 -8.09 0.29
CA GLY A 164 -9.22 -7.56 0.95
C GLY A 164 -8.61 -6.35 0.25
N PHE A 165 -7.30 -6.21 0.43
CA PHE A 165 -6.51 -5.10 -0.08
C PHE A 165 -5.32 -5.63 -0.89
N PHE A 166 -4.97 -4.89 -1.93
CA PHE A 166 -3.82 -5.16 -2.77
C PHE A 166 -3.12 -3.85 -3.13
N CYS A 167 -1.82 -3.79 -2.86
CA CYS A 167 -0.92 -2.73 -3.26
C CYS A 167 0.18 -3.30 -4.15
N ALA A 168 0.40 -2.70 -5.32
CA ALA A 168 1.53 -3.02 -6.19
C ALA A 168 2.31 -1.75 -6.51
N VAL A 169 3.63 -1.84 -6.39
CA VAL A 169 4.57 -0.74 -6.62
C VAL A 169 5.65 -1.21 -7.59
N THR A 170 5.94 -0.38 -8.57
CA THR A 170 7.11 -0.50 -9.44
C THR A 170 7.92 0.77 -9.33
N CYS A 171 9.20 0.64 -9.00
CA CYS A 171 10.17 1.73 -8.91
C CYS A 171 11.32 1.47 -9.88
N GLU A 172 11.75 2.53 -10.57
CA GLU A 172 12.85 2.50 -11.53
C GLU A 172 13.70 3.76 -11.31
N VAL A 173 15.02 3.64 -11.36
CA VAL A 173 15.98 4.76 -11.19
C VAL A 173 16.90 4.91 -12.38
#